data_AF-A0A0B4BX94-F1
#
_entry.id   AF-A0A0B4BX94-F1
#
_cell.length_a   1.000
_cell.length_b   1.000
_cell.length_c   1.000
_cell.angle_alpha   90.00
_cell.angle_beta   90.00
_cell.angle_gamma   90.00
#
_symmetry.space_group_name_H-M   'P 1'
#
loop_
_entity.id
_entity.type
_entity.pdbx_description
1 polymer ?
#
loop_
_entity_poly.entity_id
_entity_poly.type
_entity_poly.pdbx_seq_one_letter_code
_entity_poly.pdbx_strand_id
1 'polypeptide(L)' 'MEVKLTGKTKPQDTEQKAATAPKRVELVNTNKRNGQIGQTARPLETDAAAWLAKGWARKTAGNAE' A
#
# COMPACT_ATOMS: atom_id res chain seq x y z
N MET A 1 -11.04 -42.28 -23.18
CA MET A 1 -12.11 -41.26 -23.17
C MET A 1 -12.62 -41.18 -21.74
N GLU A 2 -11.98 -40.43 -20.83
CA GLU A 2 -12.02 -38.94 -20.72
C GLU A 2 -13.48 -38.48 -20.66
N VAL A 3 -14.03 -37.96 -19.55
CA VAL A 3 -13.71 -36.75 -18.76
C VAL A 3 -14.72 -36.70 -17.56
N LYS A 4 -14.62 -35.97 -16.43
CA LYS A 4 -13.65 -35.07 -15.78
C LYS A 4 -14.17 -34.79 -14.35
N LEU A 5 -13.21 -34.67 -13.42
CA LEU A 5 -13.20 -33.87 -12.18
C LEU A 5 -14.41 -33.87 -11.23
N THR A 6 -14.30 -34.73 -10.21
CA THR A 6 -14.87 -34.52 -8.88
C THR A 6 -14.38 -33.19 -8.30
N GLY A 7 -15.34 -32.33 -7.94
CA GLY A 7 -15.11 -31.03 -7.33
C GLY A 7 -14.47 -31.18 -5.95
N LYS A 8 -13.14 -31.03 -5.89
CA LYS A 8 -12.45 -30.64 -4.65
C LYS A 8 -12.74 -29.16 -4.41
N THR A 9 -13.89 -28.84 -3.84
CA THR A 9 -14.06 -27.61 -3.06
C THR A 9 -13.17 -27.74 -1.83
N LYS A 10 -11.90 -27.34 -2.01
CA LYS A 10 -11.00 -27.00 -0.91
C LYS A 10 -11.77 -26.01 -0.03
N PRO A 11 -12.11 -26.33 1.24
CA PRO A 11 -12.55 -25.29 2.13
C PRO A 11 -11.36 -24.32 2.19
N GLN A 12 -11.53 -23.15 1.59
CA GLN A 12 -10.69 -22.01 1.89
C GLN A 12 -11.02 -21.67 3.33
N ASP A 13 -10.42 -22.42 4.25
CA ASP A 13 -9.98 -21.88 5.52
C ASP A 13 -8.95 -20.79 5.17
N THR A 14 -9.49 -19.66 4.73
CA THR A 14 -8.85 -18.39 4.94
C THR A 14 -9.76 -17.77 5.96
N GLU A 15 -9.57 -18.20 7.20
CA GLU A 15 -9.58 -17.28 8.31
C GLU A 15 -8.77 -16.06 7.84
N GLN A 16 -9.44 -15.14 7.14
CA GLN A 16 -9.08 -13.75 7.04
C GLN A 16 -9.25 -13.25 8.47
N LYS A 17 -8.35 -13.71 9.34
CA LYS A 17 -7.78 -12.87 10.37
C LYS A 17 -7.58 -11.56 9.63
N ALA A 18 -8.37 -10.56 9.99
CA ALA A 18 -8.12 -9.21 9.56
C ALA A 18 -6.74 -8.87 10.11
N ALA A 19 -5.70 -9.36 9.45
CA ALA A 19 -4.35 -8.87 9.51
C ALA A 19 -4.57 -7.46 9.02
N THR A 20 -4.80 -6.55 9.96
CA THR A 20 -4.97 -5.12 9.76
C THR A 20 -4.04 -4.75 8.65
N ALA A 21 -4.60 -4.57 7.45
CA ALA A 21 -3.78 -4.39 6.26
C ALA A 21 -2.83 -3.25 6.59
N PRO A 22 -1.51 -3.43 6.43
CA PRO A 22 -0.55 -2.52 7.00
C PRO A 22 -0.87 -1.13 6.48
N LYS A 23 -1.13 -0.22 7.41
CA LYS A 23 -1.68 1.10 7.10
C LYS A 23 -0.73 1.76 6.11
N ARG A 24 -1.23 2.13 4.93
CA ARG A 24 -0.45 2.82 3.91
C ARG A 24 -0.74 4.30 3.98
N VAL A 25 0.30 5.11 3.87
CA VAL A 25 0.17 6.57 3.82
C VAL A 25 0.51 7.04 2.43
N GLU A 26 -0.24 8.01 1.93
CA GLU A 26 0.07 8.66 0.67
C GLU A 26 1.10 9.76 0.94
N LEU A 27 2.25 9.68 0.28
CA LEU A 27 3.30 10.67 0.33
C LEU A 27 3.48 11.30 -1.03
N VAL A 28 3.85 12.57 -1.06
CA VAL A 28 4.23 13.30 -2.26
C VAL A 28 5.70 13.68 -2.18
N ASN A 29 6.43 13.49 -3.28
CA ASN A 29 7.81 13.89 -3.36
C ASN A 29 7.90 15.41 -3.45
N THR A 30 8.56 16.04 -2.49
CA THR A 30 8.84 17.47 -2.48
C THR A 30 10.31 17.76 -2.76
N ASN A 31 11.13 16.72 -2.91
CA ASN A 31 12.56 16.82 -3.13
C ASN A 31 12.98 16.36 -4.54
N LYS A 32 13.57 17.28 -5.32
CA LYS A 32 14.01 17.04 -6.70
C LYS A 32 15.09 15.96 -6.79
N ARG A 33 15.78 15.68 -5.68
CA ARG A 33 16.81 14.62 -5.59
C ARG A 33 16.23 13.21 -5.62
N ASN A 34 14.95 13.03 -5.25
CA ASN A 34 14.29 11.72 -5.28
C ASN A 34 13.60 11.41 -6.62
N GLY A 35 13.62 12.37 -7.57
CA GLY A 35 12.93 12.28 -8.84
C GLY A 35 12.00 13.46 -9.07
N GLN A 36 10.86 13.21 -9.71
CA GLN A 36 9.90 14.25 -10.07
C GLN A 36 9.18 14.80 -8.83
N ILE A 37 9.11 16.13 -8.70
CA ILE A 37 8.31 16.80 -7.68
C ILE A 37 6.83 16.59 -7.98
N GLY A 38 6.04 16.31 -6.95
CA GLY A 38 4.61 16.00 -7.11
C GLY A 38 4.33 14.52 -7.37
N GLN A 39 5.37 13.69 -7.55
CA GLN A 39 5.19 12.23 -7.63
C GLN A 39 4.57 11.73 -6.32
N THR A 40 3.55 10.87 -6.42
CA THR A 40 2.93 10.26 -5.25
C THR A 40 3.41 8.83 -5.04
N ALA A 41 3.58 8.43 -3.80
CA ALA A 41 3.92 7.08 -3.39
C ALA A 41 3.05 6.66 -2.21
N ARG A 42 2.87 5.35 -2.04
CA ARG A 42 2.02 4.77 -0.98
C ARG A 42 2.79 3.75 -0.14
N PRO A 43 3.87 4.15 0.56
CA PRO A 43 4.58 3.26 1.46
C PRO A 43 3.73 2.88 2.68
N LEU A 44 4.20 1.90 3.43
CA LEU A 44 3.63 1.57 4.73
C LEU A 44 3.86 2.73 5.71
N GLU A 45 2.99 2.84 6.71
CA GLU A 45 3.08 3.85 7.76
C GLU A 45 4.37 3.72 8.56
N THR A 46 4.88 2.49 8.72
CA THR A 46 6.19 2.17 9.31
C THR A 46 7.34 2.79 8.53
N ASP A 47 7.25 2.78 7.20
CA ASP A 47 8.27 3.33 6.31
C ASP A 47 8.10 4.84 6.09
N ALA A 48 6.93 5.40 6.42
CA ALA A 48 6.62 6.80 6.20
C ALA A 48 7.69 7.75 6.77
N ALA A 49 8.22 7.45 7.95
CA ALA A 49 9.26 8.27 8.59
C ALA A 49 10.56 8.33 7.74
N ALA A 50 10.98 7.19 7.18
CA ALA A 50 12.16 7.13 6.31
C ALA A 50 11.94 7.91 5.01
N TRP A 51 10.71 7.89 4.47
CA TRP A 51 10.35 8.66 3.29
C TRP A 51 10.31 10.16 3.60
N LEU A 52 9.71 10.56 4.74
CA LEU A 52 9.71 11.95 5.21
C LEU A 52 11.14 12.48 5.37
N ALA A 53 12.05 11.69 5.96
CA ALA A 53 13.46 12.04 6.10
C ALA A 53 14.19 12.19 4.75
N LYS A 54 13.76 11.50 3.70
CA LYS A 54 14.27 11.66 2.33
C LYS A 54 13.75 12.91 1.62
N GLY A 55 12.83 13.66 2.22
CA GLY A 55 12.20 14.82 1.59
C GLY A 55 10.95 14.46 0.80
N TRP A 56 10.19 13.48 1.29
CA TRP A 56 8.78 13.31 0.93
C TRP A 56 7.91 14.02 1.97
N ALA A 57 6.67 14.35 1.60
CA ALA A 57 5.68 14.95 2.49
C ALA A 57 4.42 14.09 2.52
N ARG A 58 3.68 14.05 3.63
CA ARG A 58 2.38 13.38 3.68
C ARG A 58 1.39 14.16 2.82
N LYS A 59 0.75 13.46 1.87
CA LYS A 59 -0.37 13.99 1.10
C LYS A 59 -1.63 13.90 1.97
N THR A 60 -1.80 14.90 2.83
CA THR A 60 -3.04 15.08 3.58
C THR A 60 -4.17 15.39 2.61
N ALA A 61 -5.25 14.60 2.63
CA ALA A 61 -6.45 14.82 1.81
C ALA A 61 -7.30 16.02 2.32
N GLY A 62 -6.64 17.08 2.80
CA GLY A 62 -7.28 18.18 3.52
C GLY A 62 -6.43 19.45 3.51
N ASN A 63 -5.93 19.86 2.35
CA ASN A 63 -5.49 21.24 2.18
C ASN A 63 -6.73 22.13 2.01
N ALA A 64 -7.48 22.28 3.10
CA ALA A 64 -8.47 23.32 3.31
C ALA A 64 -8.03 24.07 4.57
N GLU A 65 -7.08 24.97 4.39
CA GLU A 65 -6.87 26.14 5.26
C GLU A 65 -6.53 27.34 4.37
#